data_AF-A0A6L5XKB3-F1
#
_entry.id   AF-A0A6L5XKB3-F1
#
_cell.length_a   1.000
_cell.length_b   1.000
_cell.length_c   1.000
_cell.angle_alpha   90.00
_cell.angle_beta   90.00
_cell.angle_gamma   90.00
#
_symmetry.space_group_name_H-M   'P 1'
#
loop_
_entity.id
_entity.type
_entity.pdbx_description
1 polymer ?
#
loop_
_entity_poly.entity_id
_entity_poly.type
_entity_poly.pdbx_seq_one_letter_code
_entity_poly.pdbx_strand_id
1 'polypeptide(L)'
;MPRAFFSLHRLLSLPFPSRLFLLAFLCCLAAARPASAQMTLLVPSQPGIEAPAKAKEEQKKNTAEQNAVQAPAKAAPEAVQPPKPQDGAGKAKQQADGQIPATPDAAKAVEAAGRNATVPVSADAANDEGELQTPPISEEVDVLISMMRPFRHEGLPMDMPQLFAVLRYDDNTPVKDGVLQPERHDLLGDVEEIRYLDQKAWGANVALSRPGLYQFIIEARPWWDAARDRFVQHYVKTTLPVYGVERGWELPVGQRFEIQPLTRAFGLTAPALFSGRVLFNGKPLDNAPVRMARINTDKQNAPTPWHEELAARTDGEGRFAFVLNQPGWWCCAATAAGDPLKGPDGQPKPLELGALFWLYVDGATAEARKR
;
A
#
# COMPACT_ATOMS: atom_id res chain seq x y z
N MET A 1 38.89 -32.31 30.16
CA MET A 1 39.68 -31.30 29.44
C MET A 1 39.39 -29.92 30.05
N PRO A 2 40.39 -29.08 30.31
CA PRO A 2 40.30 -28.01 31.31
C PRO A 2 39.64 -26.73 30.77
N ARG A 3 38.89 -26.06 31.64
CA ARG A 3 38.30 -24.73 31.44
C ARG A 3 39.41 -23.67 31.43
N ALA A 4 39.58 -22.98 30.31
CA ALA A 4 40.49 -21.84 30.21
C ALA A 4 39.85 -20.60 30.87
N PHE A 5 40.29 -20.29 32.09
CA PHE A 5 40.07 -18.97 32.70
C PHE A 5 40.93 -17.94 31.95
N PHE A 6 40.30 -17.09 31.15
CA PHE A 6 40.95 -15.89 30.63
C PHE A 6 41.04 -14.86 31.77
N SER A 7 42.21 -14.82 32.43
CA SER A 7 42.53 -13.81 33.42
C SER A 7 42.79 -12.46 32.75
N LEU A 8 42.04 -11.44 33.17
CA LEU A 8 42.14 -10.03 32.73
C LEU A 8 43.56 -9.45 32.88
N HIS A 9 44.42 -10.07 33.70
CA HIS A 9 45.80 -9.64 33.92
C HIS A 9 46.75 -9.88 32.73
N ARG A 10 46.41 -10.76 31.77
CA ARG A 10 47.29 -11.04 30.60
C ARG A 10 47.20 -9.99 29.49
N LEU A 11 46.21 -9.10 29.49
CA LEU A 11 46.16 -7.98 28.53
C LEU A 11 47.14 -6.84 28.89
N LEU A 12 47.54 -6.75 30.17
CA LEU A 12 48.44 -5.72 30.69
C LEU A 12 49.94 -6.06 30.57
N SER A 13 50.30 -7.15 29.90
CA SER A 13 51.70 -7.53 29.65
C SER A 13 52.12 -7.46 28.18
N LEU A 14 51.21 -7.11 27.26
CA LEU A 14 51.54 -6.91 25.85
C LEU A 14 52.25 -5.57 25.63
N PRO A 15 53.25 -5.49 24.73
CA PRO A 15 53.94 -4.25 24.41
C PRO A 15 52.96 -3.23 23.81
N PHE A 16 53.19 -1.94 24.10
CA PHE A 16 52.30 -0.82 23.78
C PHE A 16 51.72 -0.83 22.33
N PRO A 17 52.50 -1.11 21.26
CA PRO A 17 51.95 -1.17 19.90
C PRO A 17 50.93 -2.32 19.70
N SER A 18 51.08 -3.43 20.42
CA SER A 18 50.17 -4.57 20.33
C SER A 18 48.84 -4.32 21.05
N ARG A 19 48.81 -3.43 22.06
CA ARG A 19 47.55 -3.00 22.71
C ARG A 19 46.75 -2.05 21.83
N LEU A 20 47.41 -1.13 21.13
CA LEU A 20 46.75 -0.24 20.18
C LEU A 20 46.14 -1.04 19.01
N PHE A 21 46.84 -2.06 18.52
CA PHE A 21 46.33 -2.94 17.46
C PHE A 21 45.11 -3.75 17.92
N LEU A 22 45.13 -4.30 19.15
CA LEU A 22 43.97 -5.04 19.68
C LEU A 22 42.77 -4.13 19.97
N LEU A 23 42.99 -2.90 20.47
CA LEU A 23 41.92 -1.92 20.67
C LEU A 23 41.36 -1.42 19.33
N ALA A 24 42.21 -1.20 18.31
CA ALA A 24 41.77 -0.83 16.97
C ALA A 24 40.98 -1.98 16.31
N PHE A 25 41.39 -3.24 16.49
CA PHE A 25 40.65 -4.40 16.00
C PHE A 25 39.30 -4.56 16.72
N LEU A 26 39.25 -4.35 18.04
CA LEU A 26 37.98 -4.35 18.81
C LEU A 26 37.07 -3.17 18.44
N CYS A 27 37.62 -1.97 18.20
CA CYS A 27 36.86 -0.81 17.74
C CYS A 27 36.36 -0.97 16.29
N CYS A 28 37.11 -1.65 15.42
CA CYS A 28 36.65 -1.97 14.06
C CYS A 28 35.59 -3.09 14.03
N LEU A 29 35.55 -3.96 15.03
CA LEU A 29 34.48 -4.95 15.21
C LEU A 29 33.19 -4.36 15.82
N ALA A 30 33.26 -3.14 16.35
CA ALA A 30 32.15 -2.42 16.98
C ALA A 30 31.69 -1.19 16.19
N ALA A 31 32.06 -1.05 14.92
CA ALA A 31 31.29 -0.21 14.01
C ALA A 31 29.92 -0.88 13.90
N ALA A 32 28.93 -0.33 14.63
CA ALA A 32 27.54 -0.73 14.53
C ALA A 32 27.21 -0.76 13.04
N ARG A 33 27.08 -1.97 12.47
CA ARG A 33 26.63 -2.14 11.09
C ARG A 33 25.34 -1.34 11.01
N PRO A 34 25.17 -0.45 10.02
CA PRO A 34 23.89 0.23 9.86
C PRO A 34 22.84 -0.87 9.84
N ALA A 35 21.92 -0.85 10.81
CA ALA A 35 20.90 -1.86 10.93
C ALA A 35 20.12 -1.83 9.60
N SER A 36 20.38 -2.81 8.73
CA SER A 36 19.67 -2.92 7.46
C SER A 36 18.18 -2.94 7.76
N ALA A 37 17.39 -2.15 7.03
CA ALA A 37 15.97 -1.99 7.32
C ALA A 37 15.26 -3.36 7.35
N GLN A 38 14.66 -3.67 8.49
CA GLN A 38 13.79 -4.84 8.65
C GLN A 38 12.43 -4.46 8.08
N MET A 39 11.84 -5.30 7.25
CA MET A 39 10.57 -5.03 6.57
C MET A 39 9.61 -6.20 6.77
N THR A 40 8.37 -5.89 7.16
CA THR A 40 7.30 -6.88 7.16
C THR A 40 6.90 -7.14 5.72
N LEU A 41 7.19 -8.34 5.25
CA LEU A 41 6.79 -8.88 3.96
C LEU A 41 5.31 -9.24 4.00
N LEU A 42 4.57 -8.79 2.99
CA LEU A 42 3.21 -9.21 2.68
C LEU A 42 3.12 -9.36 1.16
N VAL A 43 3.20 -10.60 0.68
CA VAL A 43 3.20 -10.88 -0.76
C VAL A 43 2.31 -12.06 -1.10
N PRO A 44 1.39 -11.94 -2.07
CA PRO A 44 0.75 -13.09 -2.68
C PRO A 44 1.77 -13.92 -3.47
N SER A 45 1.49 -15.21 -3.62
CA SER A 45 2.31 -16.16 -4.39
C SER A 45 2.44 -15.79 -5.87
N GLN A 46 1.51 -14.98 -6.39
CA GLN A 46 1.53 -14.42 -7.73
C GLN A 46 1.18 -12.92 -7.69
N PRO A 47 1.74 -12.08 -8.59
CA PRO A 47 1.48 -10.64 -8.59
C PRO A 47 0.14 -10.24 -9.22
N GLY A 48 -0.61 -11.20 -9.74
CA GLY A 48 -1.92 -11.04 -10.37
C GLY A 48 -2.42 -12.40 -10.85
N ILE A 49 -3.74 -12.53 -11.02
CA ILE A 49 -4.37 -13.75 -11.56
C ILE A 49 -5.04 -13.39 -12.88
N GLU A 50 -4.71 -14.10 -13.93
CA GLU A 50 -5.23 -13.86 -15.28
C GLU A 50 -6.48 -14.70 -15.56
N ALA A 51 -7.44 -14.13 -16.28
CA ALA A 51 -8.58 -14.91 -16.75
C ALA A 51 -8.13 -16.01 -17.73
N PRO A 52 -8.72 -17.22 -17.67
CA PRO A 52 -8.41 -18.29 -18.61
C PRO A 52 -8.72 -17.83 -20.05
N ALA A 53 -7.92 -18.29 -21.02
CA ALA A 53 -7.97 -17.79 -22.40
C ALA A 53 -9.36 -17.83 -23.07
N LYS A 54 -10.23 -18.79 -22.70
CA LYS A 54 -11.62 -18.87 -23.20
C LYS A 54 -12.55 -17.79 -22.63
N ALA A 55 -12.37 -17.40 -21.36
CA ALA A 55 -13.17 -16.34 -20.73
C ALA A 55 -12.85 -14.96 -21.33
N LYS A 56 -11.62 -14.76 -21.84
CA LYS A 56 -11.22 -13.51 -22.52
C LYS A 56 -12.03 -13.24 -23.80
N GLU A 57 -12.54 -14.25 -24.50
CA GLU A 57 -13.39 -14.07 -25.68
C GLU A 57 -14.83 -13.67 -25.33
N GLU A 58 -15.41 -14.28 -24.29
CA GLU A 58 -16.76 -13.97 -23.81
C GLU A 58 -16.84 -12.58 -23.17
N GLN A 59 -15.83 -12.19 -22.37
CA GLN A 59 -15.79 -10.88 -21.73
C GLN A 59 -15.63 -9.75 -22.77
N LYS A 60 -14.81 -9.96 -23.82
CA LYS A 60 -14.69 -9.02 -24.94
C LYS A 60 -16.02 -8.85 -25.70
N LYS A 61 -16.78 -9.93 -25.83
CA LYS A 61 -18.09 -9.93 -26.50
C LYS A 61 -19.12 -9.16 -25.67
N ASN A 62 -19.13 -9.36 -24.35
CA ASN A 62 -20.04 -8.65 -23.44
C ASN A 62 -19.74 -7.14 -23.35
N THR A 63 -18.46 -6.73 -23.30
CA THR A 63 -18.08 -5.31 -23.33
C THR A 63 -18.37 -4.65 -24.70
N ALA A 64 -18.25 -5.41 -25.80
CA ALA A 64 -18.63 -4.91 -27.13
C ALA A 64 -20.16 -4.74 -27.28
N GLU A 65 -20.95 -5.66 -26.72
CA GLU A 65 -22.42 -5.55 -26.69
C GLU A 65 -22.89 -4.39 -25.80
N GLN A 66 -22.25 -4.15 -24.64
CA GLN A 66 -22.54 -3.00 -23.79
C GLN A 66 -22.22 -1.65 -24.47
N ASN A 67 -21.11 -1.56 -25.22
CA ASN A 67 -20.77 -0.35 -26.00
C ASN A 67 -21.68 -0.15 -27.22
N ALA A 68 -22.27 -1.22 -27.78
CA ALA A 68 -23.24 -1.12 -28.87
C ALA A 68 -24.62 -0.59 -28.40
N VAL A 69 -24.97 -0.82 -27.12
CA VAL A 69 -26.23 -0.34 -26.51
C VAL A 69 -26.14 1.15 -26.09
N GLN A 70 -24.95 1.74 -26.00
CA GLN A 70 -24.75 3.16 -25.64
C GLN A 70 -24.39 4.09 -26.81
N ALA A 71 -24.48 3.66 -28.07
CA ALA A 71 -24.31 4.55 -29.22
C ALA A 71 -25.59 5.37 -29.49
N PRO A 72 -25.57 6.72 -29.51
CA PRO A 72 -26.73 7.51 -29.87
C PRO A 72 -27.01 7.37 -31.39
N ALA A 73 -28.29 7.27 -31.73
CA ALA A 73 -28.76 7.21 -33.10
C ALA A 73 -28.25 8.42 -33.91
N LYS A 74 -27.71 8.14 -35.12
CA LYS A 74 -27.29 9.12 -36.11
C LYS A 74 -28.41 10.14 -36.38
N ALA A 75 -28.16 11.41 -36.07
CA ALA A 75 -28.90 12.52 -36.67
C ALA A 75 -28.41 12.75 -38.11
N ALA A 76 -29.36 12.90 -39.04
CA ALA A 76 -29.12 13.22 -40.45
C ALA A 76 -28.54 14.65 -40.60
N PRO A 77 -27.80 14.96 -41.69
CA PRO A 77 -27.13 16.25 -41.84
C PRO A 77 -28.13 17.33 -42.25
N GLU A 78 -28.26 18.37 -41.43
CA GLU A 78 -29.03 19.57 -41.75
C GLU A 78 -28.17 20.55 -42.57
N ALA A 79 -28.78 21.12 -43.60
CA ALA A 79 -28.11 21.89 -44.64
C ALA A 79 -27.60 23.25 -44.14
N VAL A 80 -26.37 23.58 -44.55
CA VAL A 80 -25.71 24.88 -44.34
C VAL A 80 -26.47 25.99 -45.05
N GLN A 81 -26.94 27.00 -44.32
CA GLN A 81 -27.28 28.32 -44.85
C GLN A 81 -26.19 29.33 -44.48
N PRO A 82 -25.74 30.20 -45.40
CA PRO A 82 -24.73 31.22 -45.11
C PRO A 82 -25.36 32.48 -44.51
N PRO A 83 -24.74 33.15 -43.53
CA PRO A 83 -25.19 34.47 -43.10
C PRO A 83 -24.68 35.56 -44.05
N LYS A 84 -25.59 36.48 -44.42
CA LYS A 84 -25.28 37.76 -45.05
C LYS A 84 -24.93 38.81 -43.97
N PRO A 85 -24.12 39.84 -44.30
CA PRO A 85 -23.49 40.73 -43.31
C PRO A 85 -24.35 41.95 -43.00
N GLN A 86 -24.31 42.43 -41.76
CA GLN A 86 -24.66 43.82 -41.43
C GLN A 86 -23.75 44.39 -40.34
N ASP A 87 -23.21 45.55 -40.68
CA ASP A 87 -22.36 46.46 -39.91
C ASP A 87 -23.12 47.13 -38.75
N GLY A 88 -22.38 47.59 -37.73
CA GLY A 88 -22.92 48.55 -36.76
C GLY A 88 -22.08 48.74 -35.50
N ALA A 89 -21.21 49.75 -35.51
CA ALA A 89 -20.38 50.21 -34.41
C ALA A 89 -21.18 50.74 -33.19
N GLY A 90 -20.60 50.68 -31.97
CA GLY A 90 -21.14 51.42 -30.83
C GLY A 90 -20.53 51.17 -29.44
N LYS A 91 -19.38 51.83 -29.18
CA LYS A 91 -18.82 52.40 -27.92
C LYS A 91 -19.13 51.82 -26.51
N ALA A 92 -18.05 51.82 -25.74
CA ALA A 92 -17.87 51.58 -24.31
C ALA A 92 -18.64 52.50 -23.34
N LYS A 93 -18.81 52.03 -22.09
CA LYS A 93 -18.54 52.80 -20.86
C LYS A 93 -18.40 51.90 -19.61
N GLN A 94 -17.43 52.30 -18.78
CA GLN A 94 -17.09 51.82 -17.43
C GLN A 94 -18.05 52.35 -16.34
N GLN A 95 -17.82 51.85 -15.11
CA GLN A 95 -17.95 52.49 -13.77
C GLN A 95 -19.08 51.85 -12.93
N ALA A 96 -18.81 51.03 -11.90
CA ALA A 96 -18.11 51.18 -10.59
C ALA A 96 -19.04 51.61 -9.43
N ASP A 97 -18.76 51.03 -8.26
CA ASP A 97 -19.28 51.25 -6.89
C ASP A 97 -20.76 50.87 -6.61
N GLY A 98 -21.14 50.29 -5.47
CA GLY A 98 -20.43 49.91 -4.26
C GLY A 98 -21.43 49.55 -3.14
N GLN A 99 -20.90 48.88 -2.12
CA GLN A 99 -21.33 48.90 -0.70
C GLN A 99 -22.43 47.95 -0.16
N ILE A 100 -22.00 47.20 0.86
CA ILE A 100 -22.71 46.43 1.89
C ILE A 100 -23.45 47.40 2.85
N PRO A 101 -24.48 46.96 3.61
CA PRO A 101 -24.22 46.65 5.02
C PRO A 101 -25.01 45.46 5.60
N ALA A 102 -24.65 45.13 6.83
CA ALA A 102 -24.89 43.91 7.59
C ALA A 102 -26.25 43.79 8.30
N THR A 103 -26.45 42.57 8.83
CA THR A 103 -27.46 42.02 9.77
C THR A 103 -27.70 42.84 11.06
N PRO A 104 -28.78 42.57 11.84
CA PRO A 104 -28.67 41.58 12.92
C PRO A 104 -29.94 40.76 13.28
N ASP A 105 -29.66 39.60 13.90
CA ASP A 105 -30.31 38.96 15.07
C ASP A 105 -31.66 38.18 15.04
N ALA A 106 -31.49 36.87 15.33
CA ALA A 106 -31.94 36.16 16.55
C ALA A 106 -33.18 35.23 16.56
N ALA A 107 -32.91 34.05 17.16
CA ALA A 107 -33.79 33.16 17.93
C ALA A 107 -34.76 32.27 17.09
N LYS A 108 -34.86 30.94 17.25
CA LYS A 108 -34.95 30.13 18.47
C LYS A 108 -34.88 28.63 18.11
N ALA A 109 -34.30 27.83 19.01
CA ALA A 109 -34.37 26.37 19.02
C ALA A 109 -35.75 25.87 19.50
N VAL A 110 -36.21 24.74 18.97
CA VAL A 110 -37.18 23.85 19.65
C VAL A 110 -36.77 22.40 19.43
N GLU A 111 -36.53 21.74 20.54
CA GLU A 111 -36.32 20.32 20.76
C GLU A 111 -37.69 19.64 20.94
N ALA A 112 -37.90 18.46 20.35
CA ALA A 112 -38.90 17.50 20.82
C ALA A 112 -38.56 16.09 20.35
N ALA A 113 -38.17 15.25 21.31
CA ALA A 113 -38.01 13.81 21.15
C ALA A 113 -39.28 13.06 21.58
N GLY A 114 -39.56 11.95 20.89
CA GLY A 114 -40.08 10.72 21.49
C GLY A 114 -41.59 10.47 21.41
N ARG A 115 -41.97 9.44 20.65
CA ARG A 115 -42.87 8.34 21.08
C ARG A 115 -42.85 7.18 20.08
N ASN A 116 -42.70 5.98 20.63
CA ASN A 116 -42.64 4.66 19.98
C ASN A 116 -44.04 4.04 19.76
N ALA A 117 -44.02 2.92 19.00
CA ALA A 117 -45.08 1.95 18.64
C ALA A 117 -45.66 2.21 17.23
N THR A 118 -45.66 1.29 16.26
CA THR A 118 -45.81 -0.18 16.27
C THR A 118 -45.42 -0.75 14.89
N VAL A 119 -44.92 -1.99 14.82
CA VAL A 119 -44.68 -2.84 13.62
C VAL A 119 -45.81 -3.89 13.54
N PRO A 120 -46.09 -4.70 12.47
CA PRO A 120 -45.58 -4.80 11.08
C PRO A 120 -46.69 -4.78 9.99
N VAL A 121 -46.35 -4.70 8.69
CA VAL A 121 -46.84 -5.64 7.64
C VAL A 121 -45.88 -5.58 6.43
N SER A 122 -45.39 -6.75 6.00
CA SER A 122 -44.64 -6.99 4.76
C SER A 122 -45.54 -6.95 3.53
N ALA A 123 -45.05 -6.41 2.41
CA ALA A 123 -45.42 -6.87 1.07
C ALA A 123 -44.34 -6.46 0.07
N ASP A 124 -43.60 -7.46 -0.40
CA ASP A 124 -42.73 -7.42 -1.57
C ASP A 124 -43.47 -6.95 -2.83
N ALA A 125 -42.78 -6.18 -3.67
CA ALA A 125 -42.81 -6.37 -5.12
C ALA A 125 -41.71 -5.52 -5.79
N ALA A 126 -40.64 -6.22 -6.17
CA ALA A 126 -39.90 -6.09 -7.42
C ALA A 126 -39.57 -4.67 -7.95
N ASN A 127 -38.30 -4.33 -7.86
CA ASN A 127 -37.53 -3.80 -8.98
C ASN A 127 -36.12 -4.42 -8.88
N ASP A 128 -36.04 -5.70 -9.23
CA ASP A 128 -34.77 -6.37 -9.51
C ASP A 128 -34.41 -6.04 -10.96
N GLU A 129 -33.90 -4.83 -11.17
CA GLU A 129 -33.14 -4.56 -12.38
C GLU A 129 -31.85 -5.36 -12.25
N GLY A 130 -31.79 -6.48 -12.96
CA GLY A 130 -30.70 -7.44 -12.89
C GLY A 130 -29.34 -6.76 -12.98
N GLU A 131 -28.69 -6.59 -11.83
CA GLU A 131 -27.27 -6.29 -11.76
C GLU A 131 -26.56 -7.38 -12.54
N LEU A 132 -25.81 -6.98 -13.57
CA LEU A 132 -24.88 -7.85 -14.27
C LEU A 132 -23.81 -8.29 -13.24
N GLN A 133 -24.11 -9.34 -12.50
CA GLN A 133 -23.19 -9.94 -11.56
C GLN A 133 -22.10 -10.65 -12.36
N THR A 134 -20.86 -10.20 -12.20
CA THR A 134 -19.69 -10.89 -12.73
C THR A 134 -19.72 -12.35 -12.27
N PRO A 135 -19.53 -13.33 -13.17
CA PRO A 135 -19.64 -14.74 -12.80
C PRO A 135 -18.64 -15.10 -11.69
N PRO A 136 -19.03 -15.95 -10.73
CA PRO A 136 -18.13 -16.41 -9.69
C PRO A 136 -16.96 -17.20 -10.29
N ILE A 137 -15.82 -17.15 -9.61
CA ILE A 137 -14.60 -17.90 -9.94
C ILE A 137 -14.23 -18.78 -8.74
N SER A 138 -13.35 -19.74 -8.96
CA SER A 138 -12.84 -20.64 -7.92
C SER A 138 -11.33 -20.65 -7.98
N GLU A 139 -10.73 -19.50 -7.69
CA GLU A 139 -9.28 -19.33 -7.61
C GLU A 139 -8.85 -19.28 -6.15
N GLU A 140 -7.58 -19.54 -5.89
CA GLU A 140 -6.98 -19.43 -4.56
C GLU A 140 -5.61 -18.75 -4.69
N VAL A 141 -5.19 -18.06 -3.64
CA VAL A 141 -3.86 -17.47 -3.57
C VAL A 141 -3.25 -17.69 -2.19
N ASP A 142 -2.06 -18.27 -2.18
CA ASP A 142 -1.25 -18.29 -0.96
C ASP A 142 -0.66 -16.90 -0.72
N VAL A 143 -0.80 -16.38 0.51
CA VAL A 143 -0.26 -15.11 0.95
C VAL A 143 0.81 -15.37 2.01
N LEU A 144 2.04 -14.90 1.74
CA LEU A 144 3.16 -15.01 2.66
C LEU A 144 3.29 -13.74 3.49
N ILE A 145 3.41 -13.93 4.80
CA ILE A 145 3.63 -12.88 5.79
C ILE A 145 4.89 -13.23 6.58
N SER A 146 5.92 -12.40 6.49
CA SER A 146 7.21 -12.64 7.16
C SER A 146 7.88 -11.33 7.58
N MET A 147 8.93 -11.39 8.40
CA MET A 147 9.85 -10.26 8.58
C MET A 147 11.14 -10.61 7.86
N MET A 148 11.73 -9.65 7.15
CA MET A 148 12.97 -9.91 6.41
C MET A 148 13.87 -8.67 6.26
N ARG A 149 15.10 -8.91 5.84
CA ARG A 149 16.02 -7.91 5.27
C ARG A 149 16.06 -8.12 3.74
N PRO A 150 15.42 -7.28 2.92
CA PRO A 150 15.20 -7.57 1.50
C PRO A 150 16.49 -7.84 0.71
N PHE A 151 17.47 -6.94 0.82
CA PHE A 151 18.73 -7.07 0.06
C PHE A 151 19.61 -8.23 0.56
N ARG A 152 19.50 -8.58 1.85
CA ARG A 152 20.22 -9.72 2.42
C ARG A 152 19.54 -11.05 2.16
N HIS A 153 18.29 -11.02 1.67
CA HIS A 153 17.43 -12.19 1.49
C HIS A 153 17.44 -13.09 2.73
N GLU A 154 17.28 -12.45 3.89
CA GLU A 154 17.37 -13.05 5.21
C GLU A 154 16.02 -12.87 5.93
N GLY A 155 15.42 -13.97 6.38
CA GLY A 155 14.24 -13.93 7.24
C GLY A 155 14.60 -13.52 8.66
N LEU A 156 13.63 -12.95 9.37
CA LEU A 156 13.69 -12.64 10.79
C LEU A 156 12.45 -13.20 11.49
N PRO A 157 12.54 -13.56 12.78
CA PRO A 157 11.36 -13.97 13.52
C PRO A 157 10.37 -12.81 13.61
N MET A 158 9.08 -13.11 13.44
CA MET A 158 8.01 -12.14 13.65
C MET A 158 6.88 -12.74 14.48
N ASP A 159 6.22 -11.92 15.27
CA ASP A 159 4.97 -12.32 15.92
C ASP A 159 3.80 -12.22 14.95
N MET A 160 2.71 -12.91 15.30
CA MET A 160 1.46 -12.84 14.55
C MET A 160 0.97 -11.38 14.49
N PRO A 161 0.54 -10.88 13.32
CA PRO A 161 0.00 -9.54 13.21
C PRO A 161 -1.24 -9.36 14.12
N GLN A 162 -1.59 -8.11 14.43
CA GLN A 162 -2.82 -7.82 15.17
C GLN A 162 -4.03 -7.63 14.25
N LEU A 163 -3.81 -7.45 12.96
CA LEU A 163 -4.83 -7.38 11.92
C LEU A 163 -4.27 -7.97 10.63
N PHE A 164 -5.06 -8.80 9.97
CA PHE A 164 -4.87 -9.20 8.59
C PHE A 164 -6.23 -9.22 7.91
N ALA A 165 -6.39 -8.47 6.83
CA ALA A 165 -7.65 -8.35 6.11
C ALA A 165 -7.41 -8.12 4.62
N VAL A 166 -8.45 -8.32 3.82
CA VAL A 166 -8.46 -7.97 2.40
C VAL A 166 -9.64 -7.07 2.07
N LEU A 167 -9.39 -6.05 1.26
CA LEU A 167 -10.39 -5.16 0.69
C LEU A 167 -10.55 -5.52 -0.79
N ARG A 168 -11.76 -5.89 -1.20
CA ARG A 168 -12.08 -6.23 -2.58
C ARG A 168 -12.86 -5.10 -3.23
N TYR A 169 -12.36 -4.67 -4.39
CA TYR A 169 -13.02 -3.74 -5.29
C TYR A 169 -13.36 -4.42 -6.61
N ASP A 170 -14.46 -4.02 -7.21
CA ASP A 170 -14.96 -4.45 -8.51
C ASP A 170 -15.81 -3.34 -9.14
N ASP A 171 -16.35 -3.58 -10.33
CA ASP A 171 -17.18 -2.61 -11.04
C ASP A 171 -18.48 -2.27 -10.30
N ASN A 172 -18.98 -3.21 -9.48
CA ASN A 172 -20.20 -3.06 -8.69
C ASN A 172 -19.94 -2.47 -7.29
N THR A 173 -18.69 -2.16 -6.94
CA THR A 173 -18.35 -1.64 -5.61
C THR A 173 -19.10 -0.33 -5.36
N PRO A 174 -19.91 -0.26 -4.30
CA PRO A 174 -20.76 0.90 -4.03
C PRO A 174 -19.96 2.17 -3.80
N VAL A 175 -20.55 3.31 -4.12
CA VAL A 175 -20.00 4.63 -3.82
C VAL A 175 -20.84 5.25 -2.72
N LYS A 176 -20.20 5.71 -1.64
CA LYS A 176 -20.84 6.51 -0.59
C LYS A 176 -20.05 7.79 -0.40
N ASP A 177 -20.73 8.94 -0.46
CA ASP A 177 -20.13 10.27 -0.33
C ASP A 177 -18.95 10.50 -1.29
N GLY A 178 -19.03 9.94 -2.50
CA GLY A 178 -17.98 10.02 -3.52
C GLY A 178 -16.79 9.06 -3.31
N VAL A 179 -16.85 8.17 -2.32
CA VAL A 179 -15.78 7.21 -1.99
C VAL A 179 -16.24 5.77 -2.18
N LEU A 180 -15.42 4.94 -2.83
CA LEU A 180 -15.69 3.50 -2.98
C LEU A 180 -15.72 2.81 -1.63
N GLN A 181 -16.71 1.93 -1.45
CA GLN A 181 -16.92 1.13 -0.25
C GLN A 181 -16.58 -0.34 -0.56
N PRO A 182 -15.29 -0.75 -0.45
CA PRO A 182 -14.89 -2.11 -0.76
C PRO A 182 -15.54 -3.11 0.20
N GLU A 183 -15.70 -4.33 -0.30
CA GLU A 183 -16.02 -5.47 0.54
C GLU A 183 -14.78 -5.81 1.39
N ARG A 184 -14.94 -5.89 2.71
CA ARG A 184 -13.86 -6.22 3.63
C ARG A 184 -14.06 -7.61 4.21
N HIS A 185 -13.02 -8.43 4.13
CA HIS A 185 -12.94 -9.71 4.83
C HIS A 185 -11.78 -9.69 5.82
N ASP A 186 -12.06 -10.10 7.07
CA ASP A 186 -11.01 -10.37 8.06
C ASP A 186 -10.44 -11.76 7.79
N LEU A 187 -9.12 -11.87 7.76
CA LEU A 187 -8.38 -13.08 7.43
C LEU A 187 -7.46 -13.51 8.58
N LEU A 188 -7.46 -12.80 9.72
CA LEU A 188 -6.53 -13.11 10.82
C LEU A 188 -6.76 -14.51 11.38
N GLY A 189 -8.01 -14.99 11.36
CA GLY A 189 -8.39 -16.33 11.81
C GLY A 189 -7.93 -17.45 10.87
N ASP A 190 -7.59 -17.12 9.61
CA ASP A 190 -7.20 -18.07 8.57
C ASP A 190 -5.66 -18.18 8.43
N VAL A 191 -4.92 -17.50 9.32
CA VAL A 191 -3.46 -17.46 9.30
C VAL A 191 -2.89 -18.67 10.05
N GLU A 192 -1.99 -19.38 9.38
CA GLU A 192 -1.25 -20.52 9.93
C GLU A 192 0.22 -20.18 10.14
N GLU A 193 0.83 -20.75 11.20
CA GLU A 193 2.27 -20.67 11.41
C GLU A 193 3.00 -21.54 10.37
N ILE A 194 3.98 -20.95 9.70
CA ILE A 194 4.84 -21.64 8.73
C ILE A 194 6.31 -21.31 9.00
N ARG A 195 7.21 -21.90 8.20
CA ARG A 195 8.63 -21.53 8.16
C ARG A 195 8.96 -20.90 6.81
N TYR A 196 9.66 -19.76 6.85
CA TYR A 196 10.20 -19.10 5.68
C TYR A 196 11.60 -18.57 5.98
N LEU A 197 12.58 -18.85 5.10
CA LEU A 197 14.00 -18.49 5.29
C LEU A 197 14.52 -18.85 6.70
N ASP A 198 14.20 -20.07 7.15
CA ASP A 198 14.55 -20.62 8.46
C ASP A 198 14.01 -19.88 9.69
N GLN A 199 13.04 -18.97 9.51
CA GLN A 199 12.40 -18.22 10.58
C GLN A 199 10.91 -18.52 10.70
N LYS A 200 10.35 -18.25 11.89
CA LYS A 200 8.91 -18.24 12.12
C LYS A 200 8.26 -17.20 11.21
N ALA A 201 7.29 -17.63 10.43
CA ALA A 201 6.53 -16.82 9.49
C ALA A 201 5.06 -17.26 9.50
N TRP A 202 4.24 -16.60 8.70
CA TRP A 202 2.82 -16.87 8.64
C TRP A 202 2.37 -17.01 7.19
N GLY A 203 1.41 -17.90 6.95
CA GLY A 203 0.79 -18.12 5.65
C GLY A 203 -0.72 -18.10 5.77
N ALA A 204 -1.41 -17.70 4.70
CA ALA A 204 -2.84 -17.88 4.56
C ALA A 204 -3.15 -18.32 3.14
N ASN A 205 -4.01 -19.30 2.97
CA ASN A 205 -4.58 -19.64 1.67
C ASN A 205 -5.92 -18.91 1.54
N VAL A 206 -6.02 -17.98 0.59
CA VAL A 206 -7.18 -17.09 0.45
C VAL A 206 -7.99 -17.50 -0.77
N ALA A 207 -9.23 -17.90 -0.55
CA ALA A 207 -10.18 -18.17 -1.61
C ALA A 207 -10.62 -16.87 -2.32
N LEU A 208 -10.56 -16.89 -3.64
CA LEU A 208 -10.96 -15.79 -4.50
C LEU A 208 -12.19 -16.22 -5.29
N SER A 209 -13.36 -15.84 -4.79
CA SER A 209 -14.65 -16.29 -5.32
C SER A 209 -15.19 -15.43 -6.45
N ARG A 210 -14.57 -14.27 -6.72
CA ARG A 210 -15.04 -13.30 -7.73
C ARG A 210 -13.86 -12.53 -8.35
N PRO A 211 -13.92 -12.15 -9.64
CA PRO A 211 -12.98 -11.17 -10.20
C PRO A 211 -12.97 -9.88 -9.40
N GLY A 212 -11.84 -9.21 -9.28
CA GLY A 212 -11.73 -8.01 -8.46
C GLY A 212 -10.30 -7.55 -8.27
N LEU A 213 -10.15 -6.35 -7.74
CA LEU A 213 -8.89 -5.85 -7.20
C LEU A 213 -8.89 -6.12 -5.69
N TYR A 214 -7.95 -6.95 -5.24
CA TYR A 214 -7.80 -7.33 -3.84
C TYR A 214 -6.62 -6.57 -3.22
N GLN A 215 -6.88 -5.78 -2.19
CA GLN A 215 -5.85 -5.09 -1.42
C GLN A 215 -5.70 -5.75 -0.06
N PHE A 216 -4.62 -6.51 0.12
CA PHE A 216 -4.29 -7.15 1.39
C PHE A 216 -3.60 -6.15 2.31
N ILE A 217 -4.02 -6.15 3.57
CA ILE A 217 -3.55 -5.21 4.57
C ILE A 217 -3.19 -5.90 5.88
N ILE A 218 -2.09 -5.47 6.48
CA ILE A 218 -1.64 -5.92 7.80
C ILE A 218 -1.40 -4.73 8.72
N GLU A 219 -1.75 -4.91 9.98
CA GLU A 219 -1.16 -4.14 11.08
C GLU A 219 -0.33 -5.07 11.97
N ALA A 220 0.98 -4.83 12.02
CA ALA A 220 1.86 -5.57 12.89
C ALA A 220 1.67 -5.11 14.35
N ARG A 221 1.95 -6.00 15.30
CA ARG A 221 2.10 -5.61 16.70
C ARG A 221 3.39 -4.80 16.85
N PRO A 222 3.41 -3.73 17.67
CA PRO A 222 4.65 -3.06 17.99
C PRO A 222 5.66 -4.03 18.60
N TRP A 223 6.91 -4.02 18.12
CA TRP A 223 7.99 -4.83 18.68
C TRP A 223 9.18 -3.98 19.10
N TRP A 224 9.96 -4.50 20.04
CA TRP A 224 11.16 -3.85 20.55
C TRP A 224 12.35 -4.10 19.63
N ASP A 225 12.95 -3.04 19.07
CA ASP A 225 14.23 -3.09 18.37
C ASP A 225 15.34 -2.64 19.32
N ALA A 226 15.95 -3.62 19.99
CA ALA A 226 17.01 -3.39 20.97
C ALA A 226 18.25 -2.69 20.37
N ALA A 227 18.55 -2.92 19.08
CA ALA A 227 19.70 -2.29 18.43
C ALA A 227 19.48 -0.79 18.19
N ARG A 228 18.22 -0.36 18.08
CA ARG A 228 17.82 1.04 17.85
C ARG A 228 17.15 1.70 19.06
N ASP A 229 17.11 1.02 20.20
CA ASP A 229 16.49 1.45 21.47
C ASP A 229 15.09 2.07 21.27
N ARG A 230 14.25 1.43 20.45
CA ARG A 230 12.91 1.93 20.10
C ARG A 230 11.93 0.81 19.82
N PHE A 231 10.65 1.11 19.92
CA PHE A 231 9.61 0.29 19.33
C PHE A 231 9.45 0.59 17.84
N VAL A 232 8.97 -0.41 17.10
CA VAL A 232 8.64 -0.29 15.69
C VAL A 232 7.27 -0.90 15.45
N GLN A 233 6.45 -0.29 14.60
CA GLN A 233 5.19 -0.87 14.15
C GLN A 233 5.02 -0.67 12.64
N HIS A 234 4.64 -1.73 11.92
CA HIS A 234 4.39 -1.67 10.48
C HIS A 234 2.90 -1.74 10.15
N TYR A 235 2.50 -0.91 9.20
CA TYR A 235 1.24 -0.96 8.46
C TYR A 235 1.61 -1.34 7.03
N VAL A 236 1.10 -2.47 6.56
CA VAL A 236 1.57 -3.08 5.31
C VAL A 236 0.41 -3.22 4.34
N LYS A 237 0.66 -2.96 3.06
CA LYS A 237 -0.30 -3.13 1.96
C LYS A 237 0.37 -3.80 0.75
N THR A 238 -0.38 -4.66 0.06
CA THR A 238 -0.05 -5.16 -1.28
C THR A 238 -1.34 -5.29 -2.09
N THR A 239 -1.24 -5.29 -3.42
CA THR A 239 -2.39 -5.32 -4.34
C THR A 239 -2.30 -6.50 -5.28
N LEU A 240 -3.41 -7.22 -5.45
CA LEU A 240 -3.55 -8.36 -6.34
C LEU A 240 -4.72 -8.11 -7.31
N PRO A 241 -4.46 -7.78 -8.58
CA PRO A 241 -5.51 -7.76 -9.61
C PRO A 241 -5.90 -9.19 -9.97
N VAL A 242 -7.20 -9.47 -9.96
CA VAL A 242 -7.78 -10.76 -10.37
C VAL A 242 -8.66 -10.52 -11.59
N TYR A 243 -8.29 -11.19 -12.69
CA TYR A 243 -8.93 -11.12 -13.99
C TYR A 243 -8.98 -9.69 -14.57
N GLY A 244 -7.91 -8.93 -14.35
CA GLY A 244 -7.69 -7.62 -14.97
C GLY A 244 -8.48 -6.46 -14.36
N VAL A 245 -9.22 -6.67 -13.26
CA VAL A 245 -9.91 -5.60 -12.56
C VAL A 245 -8.90 -4.67 -11.89
N GLU A 246 -9.00 -3.37 -12.20
CA GLU A 246 -8.11 -2.34 -11.65
C GLU A 246 -8.81 -1.33 -10.74
N ARG A 247 -10.14 -1.19 -10.79
CA ARG A 247 -10.88 -0.16 -10.05
C ARG A 247 -10.50 -0.13 -8.57
N GLY A 248 -10.11 1.05 -8.06
CA GLY A 248 -9.79 1.28 -6.66
C GLY A 248 -8.30 1.17 -6.28
N TRP A 249 -7.41 0.84 -7.23
CA TRP A 249 -5.97 0.67 -6.96
C TRP A 249 -5.31 1.92 -6.39
N GLU A 250 -5.79 3.09 -6.79
CA GLU A 250 -5.28 4.40 -6.44
C GLU A 250 -5.80 4.92 -5.10
N LEU A 251 -6.72 4.19 -4.45
CA LEU A 251 -7.38 4.66 -3.24
C LEU A 251 -6.58 4.33 -1.97
N PRO A 252 -6.62 5.21 -0.96
CA PRO A 252 -6.22 4.86 0.39
C PRO A 252 -7.11 3.75 0.96
N VAL A 253 -6.55 2.92 1.83
CA VAL A 253 -7.26 1.81 2.50
C VAL A 253 -7.75 2.16 3.91
N GLY A 254 -7.40 3.36 4.40
CA GLY A 254 -7.81 3.86 5.71
C GLY A 254 -6.91 3.40 6.86
N GLN A 255 -5.70 2.93 6.57
CA GLN A 255 -4.72 2.63 7.61
C GLN A 255 -4.21 3.93 8.26
N ARG A 256 -3.81 3.85 9.54
CA ARG A 256 -3.26 5.00 10.29
C ARG A 256 -2.07 5.64 9.57
N PHE A 257 -1.21 4.80 8.99
CA PHE A 257 -0.07 5.24 8.21
C PHE A 257 0.01 4.38 6.94
N GLU A 258 -0.08 5.00 5.77
CA GLU A 258 -0.10 4.25 4.50
C GLU A 258 0.55 4.99 3.34
N ILE A 259 0.84 4.23 2.28
CA ILE A 259 1.27 4.76 0.99
C ILE A 259 0.11 4.58 0.01
N GLN A 260 -0.36 5.71 -0.53
CA GLN A 260 -1.29 5.74 -1.66
C GLN A 260 -0.46 5.69 -2.95
N PRO A 261 -0.59 4.65 -3.79
CA PRO A 261 0.11 4.60 -5.06
C PRO A 261 -0.42 5.68 -6.02
N LEU A 262 0.47 6.35 -6.75
CA LEU A 262 0.15 7.26 -7.85
C LEU A 262 0.54 6.67 -9.22
N THR A 263 1.29 5.57 -9.20
CA THR A 263 1.49 4.66 -10.34
C THR A 263 0.76 3.36 -10.07
N ARG A 264 0.05 2.81 -11.07
CA ARG A 264 -0.58 1.49 -10.96
C ARG A 264 0.46 0.44 -10.57
N ALA A 265 0.29 -0.16 -9.40
CA ALA A 265 1.32 -0.97 -8.74
C ALA A 265 1.42 -2.43 -9.23
N PHE A 266 0.86 -2.74 -10.39
CA PHE A 266 0.84 -4.06 -10.99
C PHE A 266 0.93 -3.95 -12.52
N GLY A 267 1.39 -5.02 -13.16
CA GLY A 267 1.69 -5.03 -14.60
C GLY A 267 2.83 -4.09 -14.99
N LEU A 268 3.75 -3.80 -14.06
CA LEU A 268 4.92 -2.98 -14.29
C LEU A 268 6.02 -3.83 -14.93
N THR A 269 6.76 -3.28 -15.88
CA THR A 269 7.95 -3.94 -16.48
C THR A 269 9.17 -3.08 -16.22
N ALA A 270 10.27 -3.68 -15.75
CA ALA A 270 11.52 -2.98 -15.50
C ALA A 270 12.18 -2.51 -16.83
N PRO A 271 12.69 -1.26 -16.89
CA PRO A 271 12.60 -0.23 -15.86
C PRO A 271 11.20 0.41 -15.79
N ALA A 272 10.69 0.62 -14.57
CA ALA A 272 9.41 1.29 -14.33
C ALA A 272 9.58 2.48 -13.37
N LEU A 273 8.84 3.57 -13.60
CA LEU A 273 8.68 4.61 -12.60
C LEU A 273 7.60 4.16 -11.60
N PHE A 274 7.87 4.23 -10.32
CA PHE A 274 6.86 4.12 -9.26
C PHE A 274 6.78 5.43 -8.49
N SER A 275 5.59 5.99 -8.41
CA SER A 275 5.29 7.17 -7.59
C SER A 275 4.17 6.86 -6.59
N GLY A 276 4.20 7.57 -5.47
CA GLY A 276 3.22 7.43 -4.41
C GLY A 276 3.09 8.69 -3.59
N ARG A 277 2.11 8.69 -2.68
CA ARG A 277 1.87 9.69 -1.66
C ARG A 277 1.82 9.03 -0.29
N VAL A 278 2.59 9.55 0.66
CA VAL A 278 2.58 9.10 2.05
C VAL A 278 1.46 9.81 2.80
N LEU A 279 0.59 9.04 3.47
CA LEU A 279 -0.53 9.54 4.27
C LEU A 279 -0.37 9.13 5.73
N PHE A 280 -0.42 10.10 6.64
CA PHE A 280 -0.47 9.88 8.09
C PHE A 280 -1.79 10.41 8.63
N ASN A 281 -2.58 9.53 9.24
CA ASN A 281 -3.98 9.78 9.65
C ASN A 281 -4.81 10.39 8.51
N GLY A 282 -4.67 9.82 7.29
CA GLY A 282 -5.37 10.27 6.09
C GLY A 282 -4.89 11.59 5.49
N LYS A 283 -3.84 12.23 6.03
CA LYS A 283 -3.30 13.50 5.53
C LYS A 283 -1.93 13.31 4.90
N PRO A 284 -1.59 14.03 3.81
CA PRO A 284 -0.24 14.03 3.26
C PRO A 284 0.82 14.33 4.32
N LEU A 285 1.91 13.57 4.32
CA LEU A 285 3.02 13.77 5.25
C LEU A 285 4.22 14.40 4.52
N ASP A 286 4.51 15.66 4.84
CA ASP A 286 5.66 16.40 4.31
C ASP A 286 6.99 15.88 4.86
N ASN A 287 8.03 15.92 4.04
CA ASN A 287 9.41 15.61 4.38
C ASN A 287 9.61 14.25 5.09
N ALA A 288 8.73 13.28 4.82
CA ALA A 288 8.82 11.93 5.33
C ALA A 288 9.99 11.19 4.65
N PRO A 289 10.87 10.49 5.39
CA PRO A 289 11.83 9.59 4.78
C PRO A 289 11.09 8.45 4.07
N VAL A 290 11.47 8.18 2.81
CA VAL A 290 10.96 7.05 2.03
C VAL A 290 12.14 6.26 1.50
N ARG A 291 12.09 4.93 1.64
CA ARG A 291 13.10 4.00 1.13
C ARG A 291 12.45 3.01 0.17
N MET A 292 13.20 2.56 -0.82
CA MET A 292 12.76 1.57 -1.79
C MET A 292 13.80 0.46 -1.90
N ALA A 293 13.42 -0.77 -1.58
CA ALA A 293 14.33 -1.92 -1.54
C ALA A 293 13.76 -3.11 -2.31
N ARG A 294 14.60 -3.78 -3.12
CA ARG A 294 14.25 -5.01 -3.84
C ARG A 294 14.65 -6.22 -3.01
N ILE A 295 13.85 -7.29 -3.06
CA ILE A 295 14.31 -8.59 -2.56
C ILE A 295 15.39 -9.13 -3.49
N ASN A 296 16.59 -9.34 -2.95
CA ASN A 296 17.75 -9.80 -3.69
C ASN A 296 17.81 -11.34 -3.74
N THR A 297 16.83 -11.96 -4.41
CA THR A 297 16.75 -13.42 -4.56
C THR A 297 17.91 -14.00 -5.37
N ASP A 298 18.51 -13.18 -6.24
CA ASP A 298 19.67 -13.47 -7.06
C ASP A 298 21.02 -13.28 -6.34
N LYS A 299 21.00 -12.92 -5.05
CA LYS A 299 22.18 -12.83 -4.17
C LYS A 299 23.30 -11.94 -4.75
N GLN A 300 22.93 -10.86 -5.42
CA GLN A 300 23.87 -9.86 -5.91
C GLN A 300 24.59 -9.19 -4.74
N ASN A 301 25.86 -8.85 -4.96
CA ASN A 301 26.62 -8.05 -3.98
C ASN A 301 26.40 -6.57 -4.27
N ALA A 302 26.12 -5.80 -3.21
CA ALA A 302 26.12 -4.35 -3.30
C ALA A 302 27.55 -3.81 -3.23
N PRO A 303 27.96 -2.86 -4.10
CA PRO A 303 29.26 -2.20 -3.99
C PRO A 303 29.48 -1.51 -2.63
N THR A 304 28.41 -0.95 -2.07
CA THR A 304 28.38 -0.35 -0.72
C THR A 304 26.99 -0.57 -0.11
N PRO A 305 26.82 -0.46 1.22
CA PRO A 305 25.49 -0.54 1.85
C PRO A 305 24.45 0.44 1.28
N TRP A 306 24.91 1.57 0.70
CA TRP A 306 24.05 2.56 0.05
C TRP A 306 23.44 2.11 -1.28
N HIS A 307 23.89 0.97 -1.83
CA HIS A 307 23.31 0.36 -3.02
C HIS A 307 22.31 -0.75 -2.68
N GLU A 308 22.10 -1.07 -1.39
CA GLU A 308 21.13 -2.08 -0.96
C GLU A 308 19.68 -1.57 -1.07
N GLU A 309 19.49 -0.25 -1.08
CA GLU A 309 18.20 0.44 -1.13
C GLU A 309 18.35 1.84 -1.78
N LEU A 310 17.25 2.39 -2.26
CA LEU A 310 17.14 3.80 -2.67
C LEU A 310 16.51 4.60 -1.53
N ALA A 311 16.86 5.89 -1.41
CA ALA A 311 16.29 6.79 -0.42
C ALA A 311 15.80 8.10 -1.06
N ALA A 312 14.64 8.58 -0.62
CA ALA A 312 14.04 9.85 -1.00
C ALA A 312 13.32 10.48 0.20
N ARG A 313 12.76 11.67 -0.02
CA ARG A 313 11.86 12.36 0.91
C ARG A 313 10.62 12.81 0.17
N THR A 314 9.50 12.86 0.88
CA THR A 314 8.27 13.41 0.31
C THR A 314 8.34 14.93 0.16
N ASP A 315 7.60 15.47 -0.81
CA ASP A 315 7.29 16.89 -0.89
C ASP A 315 6.14 17.29 0.07
N GLY A 316 5.75 18.57 0.06
CA GLY A 316 4.68 19.10 0.90
C GLY A 316 3.29 18.48 0.65
N GLU A 317 3.11 17.82 -0.50
CA GLU A 317 1.90 17.07 -0.86
C GLU A 317 2.03 15.57 -0.56
N GLY A 318 3.07 15.19 0.20
CA GLY A 318 3.39 13.83 0.58
C GLY A 318 3.93 12.97 -0.57
N ARG A 319 4.25 13.54 -1.74
CA ARG A 319 4.56 12.77 -2.96
C ARG A 319 6.04 12.42 -3.04
N PHE A 320 6.33 11.27 -3.66
CA PHE A 320 7.68 10.80 -3.96
C PHE A 320 7.69 9.98 -5.26
N ALA A 321 8.87 9.70 -5.81
CA ALA A 321 9.04 8.80 -6.95
C ALA A 321 10.39 8.06 -6.94
N PHE A 322 10.41 6.85 -7.49
CA PHE A 322 11.59 6.01 -7.69
C PHE A 322 11.56 5.36 -9.08
N VAL A 323 12.74 5.09 -9.65
CA VAL A 323 12.88 4.21 -10.82
C VAL A 323 13.25 2.81 -10.34
N LEU A 324 12.40 1.83 -10.67
CA LEU A 324 12.57 0.42 -10.37
C LEU A 324 13.21 -0.25 -11.58
N ASN A 325 14.52 -0.40 -11.53
CA ASN A 325 15.36 -0.78 -12.66
C ASN A 325 15.55 -2.30 -12.83
N GLN A 326 15.03 -3.11 -11.91
CA GLN A 326 15.19 -4.57 -11.91
C GLN A 326 13.86 -5.28 -11.64
N PRO A 327 13.64 -6.46 -12.24
CA PRO A 327 12.45 -7.25 -11.99
C PRO A 327 12.47 -7.92 -10.62
N GLY A 328 11.30 -8.11 -9.99
CA GLY A 328 11.13 -8.77 -8.70
C GLY A 328 10.21 -8.02 -7.75
N TRP A 329 10.15 -8.49 -6.50
CA TRP A 329 9.42 -7.83 -5.43
C TRP A 329 10.20 -6.65 -4.87
N TRP A 330 9.54 -5.49 -4.81
CA TRP A 330 10.03 -4.26 -4.23
C TRP A 330 9.15 -3.86 -3.04
N CYS A 331 9.78 -3.31 -2.01
CA CYS A 331 9.10 -2.68 -0.87
C CYS A 331 9.40 -1.20 -0.84
N CYS A 332 8.35 -0.39 -0.89
CA CYS A 332 8.40 1.02 -0.56
C CYS A 332 8.07 1.19 0.92
N ALA A 333 8.95 1.83 1.70
CA ALA A 333 8.78 2.04 3.13
C ALA A 333 8.90 3.52 3.48
N ALA A 334 7.84 4.11 4.01
CA ALA A 334 7.87 5.43 4.62
C ALA A 334 7.91 5.30 6.14
N THR A 335 8.61 6.20 6.84
CA THR A 335 8.72 6.17 8.31
C THR A 335 8.24 7.47 8.95
N ALA A 336 7.58 7.36 10.10
CA ALA A 336 7.15 8.50 10.92
C ALA A 336 7.32 8.20 12.41
N ALA A 337 7.33 9.24 13.24
CA ALA A 337 7.27 9.06 14.69
C ALA A 337 5.84 8.71 15.13
N GLY A 338 5.71 7.75 16.03
CA GLY A 338 4.48 7.42 16.74
C GLY A 338 4.51 7.89 18.19
N ASP A 339 3.40 7.66 18.89
CA ASP A 339 3.30 7.94 20.32
C ASP A 339 4.22 6.96 21.10
N PRO A 340 5.05 7.45 22.05
CA PRO A 340 5.96 6.60 22.80
C PRO A 340 5.24 5.46 23.53
N LEU A 341 5.89 4.30 23.61
CA LEU A 341 5.40 3.13 24.33
C LEU A 341 6.22 2.88 25.59
N LYS A 342 5.65 2.17 26.56
CA LYS A 342 6.37 1.79 27.78
C LYS A 342 7.39 0.70 27.45
N GLY A 343 8.67 1.00 27.67
CA GLY A 343 9.79 0.11 27.42
C GLY A 343 9.95 -0.99 28.47
N PRO A 344 10.89 -1.94 28.24
CA PRO A 344 11.19 -3.02 29.18
C PRO A 344 11.68 -2.53 30.55
N ASP A 345 12.28 -1.34 30.61
CA ASP A 345 12.73 -0.64 31.82
C ASP A 345 11.60 0.15 32.52
N GLY A 346 10.39 0.12 31.96
CA GLY A 346 9.23 0.86 32.42
C GLY A 346 9.21 2.34 32.01
N GLN A 347 10.23 2.83 31.29
CA GLN A 347 10.32 4.21 30.83
C GLN A 347 9.68 4.37 29.44
N PRO A 348 9.19 5.57 29.06
CA PRO A 348 8.74 5.82 27.69
C PRO A 348 9.89 5.66 26.70
N LYS A 349 9.69 4.85 25.66
CA LYS A 349 10.61 4.63 24.55
C LYS A 349 9.98 5.10 23.23
N PRO A 350 10.76 5.68 22.30
CA PRO A 350 10.24 6.12 21.01
C PRO A 350 9.55 4.98 20.25
N LEU A 351 8.50 5.32 19.51
CA LEU A 351 7.86 4.45 18.55
C LEU A 351 8.16 4.97 17.15
N GLU A 352 8.69 4.12 16.28
CA GLU A 352 8.81 4.37 14.85
C GLU A 352 7.71 3.61 14.11
N LEU A 353 6.90 4.34 13.36
CA LEU A 353 5.86 3.77 12.51
C LEU A 353 6.43 3.61 11.09
N GLY A 354 6.09 2.50 10.43
CA GLY A 354 6.43 2.24 9.04
C GLY A 354 5.19 1.95 8.20
N ALA A 355 5.00 2.68 7.11
CA ALA A 355 4.03 2.36 6.07
C ALA A 355 4.76 1.63 4.95
N LEU A 356 4.44 0.36 4.74
CA LEU A 356 5.09 -0.53 3.79
C LEU A 356 4.12 -0.86 2.66
N PHE A 357 4.58 -0.73 1.42
CA PHE A 357 3.83 -1.08 0.22
C PHE A 357 4.65 -1.99 -0.67
N TRP A 358 4.16 -3.21 -0.90
CA TRP A 358 4.82 -4.20 -1.74
C TRP A 358 4.23 -4.21 -3.14
N LEU A 359 5.11 -4.27 -4.14
CA LEU A 359 4.75 -4.36 -5.55
C LEU A 359 5.74 -5.23 -6.31
N TYR A 360 5.26 -5.84 -7.39
CA TYR A 360 6.09 -6.66 -8.26
C TYR A 360 6.36 -5.94 -9.57
N VAL A 361 7.60 -6.06 -10.07
CA VAL A 361 8.03 -5.56 -11.37
C VAL A 361 8.46 -6.72 -12.25
N ASP A 362 7.87 -6.84 -13.43
CA ASP A 362 8.17 -7.86 -14.43
C ASP A 362 9.48 -7.58 -15.18
N GLY A 363 10.10 -8.63 -15.71
CA GLY A 363 11.24 -8.49 -16.63
C GLY A 363 10.75 -8.23 -18.06
N ALA A 364 11.53 -7.48 -18.84
CA ALA A 364 11.21 -7.18 -20.25
C ALA A 364 11.04 -8.44 -21.11
N THR A 365 11.82 -9.49 -20.83
CA THR A 365 11.63 -10.82 -21.38
C THR A 365 10.80 -11.64 -20.40
N ALA A 366 9.51 -11.34 -20.28
CA ALA A 366 8.61 -12.33 -19.74
C ALA A 366 8.60 -13.49 -20.73
N GLU A 367 9.43 -14.52 -20.50
CA GLU A 367 8.99 -15.87 -20.85
C GLU A 367 7.56 -15.92 -20.36
N ALA A 368 6.62 -16.14 -21.28
CA ALA A 368 5.20 -16.15 -21.00
C ALA A 368 4.99 -17.00 -19.75
N ARG A 369 4.88 -16.35 -18.56
CA ARG A 369 4.69 -17.01 -17.27
C ARG A 369 3.62 -18.04 -17.53
N LYS A 370 3.95 -19.34 -17.47
CA LYS A 370 3.12 -20.46 -17.97
C LYS A 370 1.65 -20.03 -18.03
N ARG A 371 1.27 -19.52 -19.21
CA ARG A 371 0.05 -18.75 -19.44
C ARG A 371 -1.13 -19.69 -19.60
#